data_AF-A0A0F9RZQ7-F1
#
_entry.id   AF-A0A0F9RZQ7-F1
#
_cell.length_a   1.000
_cell.length_b   1.000
_cell.length_c   1.000
_cell.angle_alpha   90.00
_cell.angle_beta   90.00
_cell.angle_gamma   90.00
#
_symmetry.space_group_name_H-M   'P 1'
#
loop_
_entity.id
_entity.type
_entity.pdbx_description
1 polymer ?
#
loop_
_entity_poly.entity_id
_entity_poly.type
_entity_poly.pdbx_seq_one_letter_code
_entity_poly.pdbx_strand_id
1 'polypeptide(L)'
;MHINSHFAVGIIIASILNYYFAFKLYEFLLIVFFSFICDFDVLFTKFAKDNNHRMLITHSIIPGIVIIVLGVIFNWIALIISGLSYSIHIIIDTFDWGTNFFYFTKKQVGLKLLISEEEFNHISQYLAKYKNPQSFFDKKYYGNLICLSTEVLIFIGMILFIIKFALNYIIIVIIYPFFLTFHLVRHFNLKKNESN
;
A
#
# COMPACT_ATOMS: atom_id res chain seq x y z
N MET A 1 -3.21 2.16 2.77
CA MET A 1 -4.33 1.36 2.23
C MET A 1 -4.06 -0.10 2.60
N HIS A 2 -4.87 -1.07 2.18
CA HIS A 2 -4.46 -2.49 2.31
C HIS A 2 -3.56 -2.93 1.14
N ILE A 3 -2.78 -4.00 1.35
CA ILE A 3 -1.82 -4.51 0.35
C ILE A 3 -2.51 -4.89 -0.96
N ASN A 4 -3.76 -5.39 -0.90
CA ASN A 4 -4.56 -5.71 -2.09
C ASN A 4 -4.86 -4.47 -2.94
N SER A 5 -5.10 -3.33 -2.30
CA SER A 5 -5.38 -2.07 -3.00
C SER A 5 -4.12 -1.53 -3.68
N HIS A 6 -2.97 -1.63 -3.01
CA HIS A 6 -1.68 -1.30 -3.62
C HIS A 6 -1.30 -2.23 -4.77
N PHE A 7 -1.55 -3.53 -4.62
CA PHE A 7 -1.41 -4.51 -5.71
C PHE A 7 -2.30 -4.13 -6.91
N ALA A 8 -3.57 -3.80 -6.68
CA ALA A 8 -4.49 -3.40 -7.73
C ALA A 8 -4.05 -2.11 -8.44
N VAL A 9 -3.55 -1.12 -7.71
CA VAL A 9 -2.93 0.10 -8.29
C VAL A 9 -1.74 -0.26 -9.17
N GLY A 10 -0.88 -1.19 -8.73
CA GLY A 10 0.24 -1.69 -9.53
C GLY A 10 -0.21 -2.33 -10.84
N ILE A 11 -1.26 -3.15 -10.80
CA ILE A 11 -1.86 -3.76 -12.00
C ILE A 11 -2.43 -2.69 -12.93
N ILE A 12 -3.11 -1.66 -12.42
CA ILE A 12 -3.65 -0.56 -13.23
C ILE A 12 -2.50 0.16 -13.95
N ILE A 13 -1.47 0.58 -13.22
CA ILE A 13 -0.30 1.28 -13.77
C ILE A 13 0.38 0.41 -14.84
N ALA A 14 0.68 -0.85 -14.50
CA ALA A 14 1.34 -1.78 -15.41
C ALA A 14 0.49 -2.02 -16.66
N SER A 15 -0.84 -2.14 -16.52
CA SER A 15 -1.75 -2.38 -17.64
C SER A 15 -1.78 -1.20 -18.60
N ILE A 16 -1.98 0.03 -18.10
CA ILE A 16 -1.99 1.25 -18.92
C ILE A 16 -0.68 1.37 -19.69
N LEU A 17 0.45 1.20 -19.01
CA LEU A 17 1.76 1.42 -19.60
C LEU A 17 2.21 0.26 -20.51
N ASN A 18 1.72 -0.96 -20.27
CA ASN A 18 1.93 -2.10 -21.15
C ASN A 18 1.40 -1.84 -22.56
N TYR A 19 0.30 -1.09 -22.70
CA TYR A 19 -0.22 -0.69 -24.01
C TYR A 19 0.79 0.11 -24.85
N TYR A 20 1.60 0.96 -24.20
CA TYR A 20 2.56 1.84 -24.88
C TYR A 20 3.95 1.21 -25.04
N PHE A 21 4.38 0.41 -24.07
CA PHE A 21 5.76 -0.10 -24.00
C PHE A 21 5.89 -1.60 -24.28
N ALA A 22 4.77 -2.33 -24.39
CA ALA A 22 4.73 -3.78 -24.65
C ALA A 22 5.64 -4.58 -23.71
N PHE A 23 5.43 -4.43 -22.39
CA PHE A 23 6.24 -5.09 -21.37
C PHE A 23 6.23 -6.60 -21.52
N LYS A 24 7.38 -7.23 -21.27
CA LYS A 24 7.45 -8.67 -21.03
C LYS A 24 6.84 -9.00 -19.67
N LEU A 25 6.46 -10.26 -19.46
CA LEU A 25 5.83 -10.71 -18.21
C LEU A 25 6.64 -10.32 -16.96
N TYR A 26 7.97 -10.47 -16.97
CA TYR A 26 8.78 -10.12 -15.80
C TYR A 26 8.83 -8.62 -15.53
N GLU A 27 8.76 -7.77 -16.56
CA GLU A 27 8.72 -6.31 -16.43
C GLU A 27 7.37 -5.86 -15.86
N PHE A 28 6.29 -6.46 -16.36
CA PHE A 28 4.95 -6.25 -15.83
C PHE A 28 4.88 -6.65 -14.35
N LEU A 29 5.36 -7.84 -14.01
CA LEU A 29 5.42 -8.33 -12.63
C LEU A 29 6.31 -7.46 -11.74
N LEU A 30 7.41 -6.92 -12.27
CA LEU A 30 8.29 -6.02 -11.53
C LEU A 30 7.54 -4.73 -11.13
N ILE A 31 6.79 -4.12 -12.05
CA ILE A 31 6.01 -2.89 -11.78
C ILE A 31 4.94 -3.16 -10.70
N VAL A 32 4.25 -4.30 -10.81
CA VAL A 32 3.23 -4.73 -9.85
C VAL A 32 3.88 -5.01 -8.49
N PHE A 33 4.97 -5.76 -8.45
CA PHE A 33 5.68 -6.09 -7.22
C PHE A 33 6.12 -4.83 -6.45
N PHE A 34 6.71 -3.86 -7.15
CA PHE A 34 7.14 -2.61 -6.53
C PHE A 34 5.99 -1.73 -6.04
N SER A 35 4.75 -1.98 -6.46
CA SER A 35 3.59 -1.22 -5.98
C SER A 35 3.20 -1.56 -4.54
N PHE A 36 3.63 -2.72 -4.01
CA PHE A 36 3.25 -3.18 -2.67
C PHE A 36 4.39 -3.79 -1.85
N ILE A 37 5.60 -3.92 -2.40
CA ILE A 37 6.73 -4.55 -1.69
C ILE A 37 7.08 -3.85 -0.37
N CYS A 38 6.90 -2.53 -0.26
CA CYS A 38 7.15 -1.81 0.97
C CYS A 38 6.26 -2.28 2.12
N ASP A 39 5.05 -2.79 1.89
CA ASP A 39 4.17 -3.28 2.97
C ASP A 39 4.75 -4.49 3.71
N PHE A 40 5.67 -5.25 3.10
CA PHE A 40 6.34 -6.36 3.80
C PHE A 40 7.27 -5.89 4.91
N ASP A 41 7.60 -4.60 4.96
CA ASP A 41 8.38 -4.05 6.06
C ASP A 41 7.63 -4.04 7.41
N VAL A 42 6.34 -4.37 7.40
CA VAL A 42 5.56 -4.69 8.60
C VAL A 42 6.21 -5.82 9.43
N LEU A 43 6.89 -6.76 8.78
CA LEU A 43 7.64 -7.85 9.44
C LEU A 43 8.86 -7.34 10.22
N PHE A 44 9.30 -6.11 9.92
CA PHE A 44 10.44 -5.44 10.54
C PHE A 44 10.02 -4.30 11.48
N THR A 45 8.72 -4.21 11.82
CA THR A 45 8.15 -3.20 12.76
C THR A 45 8.95 -3.03 14.05
N LYS A 46 9.49 -4.12 14.62
CA LYS A 46 10.32 -4.09 15.85
C LYS A 46 11.56 -3.20 15.76
N PHE A 47 12.03 -2.91 14.55
CA PHE A 47 13.18 -2.02 14.30
C PHE A 47 12.75 -0.58 14.03
N ALA A 48 11.45 -0.34 13.88
CA ALA A 48 10.88 0.96 13.59
C ALA A 48 10.61 1.74 14.88
N LYS A 49 10.73 3.07 14.80
CA LYS A 49 10.33 3.95 15.90
C LYS A 49 8.86 3.71 16.24
N ASP A 50 8.55 3.61 17.54
CA ASP A 50 7.20 3.36 18.07
C ASP A 50 6.54 2.07 17.54
N ASN A 51 7.36 1.09 17.09
CA ASN A 51 6.93 -0.15 16.44
C ASN A 51 6.04 0.08 15.20
N ASN A 52 6.20 1.22 14.53
CA ASN A 52 5.42 1.60 13.36
C ASN A 52 6.26 1.49 12.09
N HIS A 53 6.01 0.48 11.25
CA HIS A 53 6.79 0.23 10.01
C HIS A 53 6.85 1.43 9.07
N ARG A 54 5.85 2.32 9.11
CA ARG A 54 5.80 3.58 8.35
C ARG A 54 6.92 4.57 8.70
N MET A 55 7.69 4.26 9.76
CA MET A 55 8.88 4.98 10.18
C MET A 55 10.18 4.41 9.59
N LEU A 56 10.14 3.24 8.94
CA LEU A 56 11.28 2.62 8.28
C LEU A 56 11.61 3.36 6.97
N ILE A 57 12.88 3.30 6.57
CA ILE A 57 13.32 3.91 5.30
C ILE A 57 12.67 3.23 4.08
N THR A 58 12.35 1.94 4.21
CA THR A 58 11.57 1.13 3.26
C THR A 58 10.12 1.59 3.14
N HIS A 59 9.66 2.51 3.98
CA HIS A 59 8.34 3.12 3.90
C HIS A 59 8.45 4.64 3.70
N SER A 60 9.47 5.07 2.96
CA SER A 60 9.70 6.47 2.54
C SER A 60 9.80 6.57 1.02
N ILE A 61 9.84 7.79 0.47
CA ILE A 61 9.99 8.02 -0.98
C ILE A 61 11.39 7.64 -1.49
N ILE A 62 12.37 7.54 -0.59
CA ILE A 62 13.79 7.40 -0.94
C ILE A 62 14.06 6.14 -1.79
N PRO A 63 13.60 4.92 -1.42
CA PRO A 63 13.83 3.75 -2.26
C PRO A 63 13.22 3.87 -3.66
N GLY A 64 12.04 4.52 -3.78
CA GLY A 64 11.42 4.81 -5.08
C GLY A 64 12.32 5.68 -5.96
N ILE A 65 12.89 6.75 -5.41
CA ILE A 65 13.85 7.61 -6.12
C ILE A 65 15.10 6.83 -6.53
N VAL A 66 15.65 6.00 -5.64
CA VAL A 66 16.82 5.17 -5.96
C VAL A 66 16.53 4.23 -7.13
N ILE A 67 15.37 3.56 -7.13
CA ILE A 67 14.95 2.67 -8.22
C ILE A 67 14.82 3.44 -9.54
N ILE A 68 14.24 4.65 -9.52
CA ILE A 68 14.15 5.52 -10.71
C ILE A 68 15.53 5.85 -11.25
N VAL A 69 16.47 6.28 -10.39
CA VAL A 69 17.84 6.62 -10.79
C VAL A 69 18.54 5.41 -11.41
N LEU A 70 18.41 4.23 -10.82
CA LEU A 70 18.95 3.00 -11.40
C LEU A 70 18.32 2.69 -12.76
N GLY A 71 17.00 2.85 -12.89
CA GLY A 71 16.29 2.71 -14.16
C GLY A 71 16.81 3.64 -15.25
N VAL A 72 17.13 4.90 -14.91
CA VAL A 72 17.72 5.86 -15.84
C VAL A 72 19.14 5.45 -16.23
N ILE A 73 20.00 5.06 -15.26
CA ILE A 73 21.38 4.63 -15.52
C ILE A 73 21.42 3.42 -16.46
N PHE A 74 20.53 2.45 -16.26
CA PHE A 74 20.46 1.24 -17.09
C PHE A 74 19.58 1.41 -18.34
N ASN A 75 19.01 2.60 -18.57
CA ASN A 75 18.04 2.86 -19.64
C ASN A 75 16.89 1.83 -19.70
N TRP A 76 16.36 1.45 -18.54
CA TRP A 76 15.34 0.41 -18.43
C TRP A 76 14.01 1.00 -17.94
N ILE A 77 13.11 1.25 -18.91
CA ILE A 77 11.83 1.93 -18.67
C ILE A 77 10.94 1.21 -17.64
N ALA A 78 10.92 -0.12 -17.62
CA ALA A 78 10.14 -0.87 -16.65
C ALA A 78 10.62 -0.60 -15.21
N LEU A 79 11.94 -0.49 -14.99
CA LEU A 79 12.51 -0.19 -13.68
C LEU A 79 12.19 1.26 -13.24
N ILE A 80 12.21 2.21 -14.16
CA ILE A 80 11.76 3.59 -13.88
C ILE A 80 10.30 3.58 -13.41
N ILE A 81 9.44 2.86 -14.12
CA ILE A 81 8.01 2.74 -13.78
C ILE A 81 7.82 2.00 -12.46
N SER A 82 8.62 0.98 -12.16
CA SER A 82 8.62 0.32 -10.84
C SER A 82 8.91 1.31 -9.71
N GLY A 83 9.90 2.18 -9.87
CA GLY A 83 10.19 3.22 -8.88
C GLY A 83 9.09 4.27 -8.74
N LEU A 84 8.39 4.60 -9.83
CA LEU A 84 7.18 5.45 -9.80
C LEU A 84 6.01 4.74 -9.10
N SER A 85 5.78 3.47 -9.41
CA SER A 85 4.75 2.62 -8.79
C SER A 85 4.93 2.53 -7.27
N TYR A 86 6.17 2.30 -6.83
CA TYR A 86 6.56 2.37 -5.43
C TYR A 86 6.31 3.77 -4.84
N SER A 87 6.68 4.83 -5.55
CA SER A 87 6.49 6.20 -5.08
C SER A 87 5.01 6.56 -4.90
N ILE A 88 4.15 6.10 -5.83
CA ILE A 88 2.69 6.26 -5.76
C ILE A 88 2.13 5.55 -4.53
N HIS A 89 2.62 4.35 -4.19
CA HIS A 89 2.26 3.67 -2.95
C HIS A 89 2.51 4.58 -1.74
N ILE A 90 3.74 5.09 -1.60
CA ILE A 90 4.12 5.93 -0.46
C ILE A 90 3.27 7.20 -0.40
N ILE A 91 2.98 7.81 -1.55
CA ILE A 91 2.12 8.99 -1.65
C ILE A 91 0.71 8.66 -1.16
N ILE A 92 0.09 7.57 -1.63
CA ILE A 92 -1.25 7.15 -1.17
C ILE A 92 -1.25 6.98 0.35
N ASP A 93 -0.21 6.36 0.89
CA ASP A 93 -0.09 6.12 2.32
C ASP A 93 0.13 7.37 3.17
N THR A 94 0.51 8.51 2.56
CA THR A 94 0.45 9.81 3.25
C THR A 94 -0.98 10.30 3.48
N PHE A 95 -1.95 9.90 2.65
CA PHE A 95 -3.35 10.26 2.83
C PHE A 95 -4.00 9.48 3.96
N ASP A 96 -3.70 8.19 4.09
CA ASP A 96 -4.37 7.30 5.03
C ASP A 96 -3.91 7.50 6.49
N TRP A 97 -2.66 7.13 6.77
CA TRP A 97 -2.09 7.10 8.12
C TRP A 97 -0.84 7.98 8.27
N GLY A 98 -0.34 8.52 7.16
CA GLY A 98 0.92 9.24 7.11
C GLY A 98 2.13 8.30 7.07
N THR A 99 3.22 8.78 6.48
CA THR A 99 4.49 8.06 6.40
C THR A 99 5.63 8.96 6.83
N ASN A 100 6.78 8.41 7.18
CA ASN A 100 8.00 9.20 7.29
C ASN A 100 8.52 9.52 5.87
N PHE A 101 7.79 10.38 5.14
CA PHE A 101 7.89 10.53 3.68
C PHE A 101 9.33 10.73 3.18
N PHE A 102 10.08 11.62 3.81
CA PHE A 102 11.50 11.87 3.50
C PHE A 102 12.47 11.13 4.41
N TYR A 103 11.99 10.32 5.35
CA TYR A 103 12.76 9.61 6.38
C TYR A 103 13.51 10.50 7.41
N PHE A 104 14.09 11.63 7.00
CA PHE A 104 15.00 12.46 7.80
C PHE A 104 14.35 13.15 8.99
N THR A 105 13.06 13.48 8.91
CA THR A 105 12.35 14.22 9.96
C THR A 105 12.02 13.36 11.18
N LYS A 106 12.13 12.02 11.07
CA LYS A 106 11.75 11.05 12.11
C LYS A 106 10.34 11.27 12.67
N LYS A 107 9.45 11.82 11.84
CA LYS A 107 8.03 12.11 12.13
C LYS A 107 7.16 11.67 10.95
N GLN A 108 5.96 11.18 11.23
CA GLN A 108 4.97 10.90 10.17
C GLN A 108 4.41 12.19 9.61
N VAL A 109 4.48 12.33 8.29
CA VAL A 109 3.93 13.42 7.48
C VAL A 109 2.78 12.87 6.64
N GLY A 110 1.76 13.69 6.39
CA GLY A 110 0.59 13.31 5.59
C GLY A 110 -0.70 13.92 6.12
N LEU A 111 -1.79 13.73 5.38
CA LEU A 111 -3.13 14.22 5.76
C LEU A 111 -3.78 13.37 6.84
N LYS A 112 -3.42 12.08 6.93
CA LYS A 112 -3.88 11.15 7.99
C LYS A 112 -5.41 11.13 8.14
N LEU A 113 -6.14 11.01 7.03
CA LEU A 113 -7.60 11.15 6.94
C LEU A 113 -8.39 10.17 7.85
N LEU A 114 -7.74 9.11 8.33
CA LEU A 114 -8.35 8.08 9.16
C LEU A 114 -8.27 8.35 10.68
N ILE A 115 -7.57 9.40 11.10
CA ILE A 115 -7.37 9.72 12.52
C ILE A 115 -7.44 11.22 12.76
N SER A 116 -8.09 11.64 13.86
CA SER A 116 -8.08 13.05 14.23
C SER A 116 -6.72 13.46 14.81
N GLU A 117 -6.42 14.76 14.81
CA GLU A 117 -5.21 15.27 15.44
C GLU A 117 -5.16 14.96 16.95
N GLU A 118 -6.31 15.05 17.63
CA GLU A 118 -6.45 14.69 19.04
C GLU A 118 -6.11 13.22 19.29
N GLU A 119 -6.67 12.32 18.49
CA GLU A 119 -6.42 10.87 18.57
C GLU A 119 -4.95 10.55 18.27
N PHE A 120 -4.34 11.24 17.31
CA PHE A 120 -2.94 11.05 16.96
C PHE A 120 -2.00 11.50 18.09
N ASN A 121 -2.27 12.66 18.70
CA ASN A 121 -1.46 13.20 19.78
C ASN A 121 -1.58 12.40 21.09
N HIS A 122 -2.71 11.71 21.29
CA HIS A 122 -2.98 10.89 22.48
C HIS A 122 -3.12 9.40 22.13
N ILE A 123 -2.43 8.93 21.08
CA ILE A 123 -2.64 7.60 20.49
C ILE A 123 -2.60 6.47 21.53
N SER A 124 -1.66 6.51 22.47
CA SER A 124 -1.53 5.49 23.53
C SER A 124 -2.81 5.35 24.39
N GLN A 125 -3.50 6.45 24.66
CA GLN A 125 -4.76 6.44 25.43
C GLN A 125 -5.91 5.81 24.64
N TYR A 126 -5.96 6.05 23.33
CA TYR A 126 -6.99 5.45 22.47
C TYR A 126 -6.72 3.97 22.20
N LEU A 127 -5.45 3.59 22.01
CA LEU A 127 -5.05 2.19 21.83
C LEU A 127 -5.34 1.36 23.08
N ALA A 128 -5.17 1.92 24.29
CA ALA A 128 -5.45 1.24 25.54
C ALA A 128 -6.93 0.87 25.76
N LYS A 129 -7.85 1.43 24.95
CA LYS A 129 -9.30 1.10 25.00
C LYS A 129 -9.63 -0.22 24.30
N TYR A 130 -8.69 -0.82 23.58
CA TYR A 130 -8.88 -2.06 22.83
C TYR A 130 -8.07 -3.20 23.46
N LYS A 131 -8.58 -4.42 23.41
CA LYS A 131 -7.83 -5.61 23.86
C LYS A 131 -6.60 -5.83 22.98
N ASN A 132 -6.73 -5.54 21.69
CA ASN A 132 -5.63 -5.50 20.73
C ASN A 132 -5.51 -4.09 20.11
N PRO A 133 -4.36 -3.40 20.25
CA PRO A 133 -4.15 -2.07 19.65
C PRO A 133 -4.43 -2.00 18.14
N GLN A 134 -4.24 -3.10 17.40
CA GLN A 134 -4.53 -3.16 15.97
C GLN A 134 -6.02 -2.97 15.66
N SER A 135 -6.91 -3.34 16.58
CA SER A 135 -8.36 -3.18 16.46
C SER A 135 -8.78 -1.71 16.32
N PHE A 136 -8.02 -0.77 16.88
CA PHE A 136 -8.28 0.67 16.70
C PHE A 136 -8.17 1.08 15.23
N PHE A 137 -7.04 0.75 14.60
CA PHE A 137 -6.76 1.09 13.19
C PHE A 137 -7.73 0.36 12.26
N ASP A 138 -7.98 -0.92 12.54
CA ASP A 138 -8.88 -1.76 11.78
C ASP A 138 -10.33 -1.23 11.81
N LYS A 139 -10.84 -0.87 13.00
CA LYS A 139 -12.17 -0.28 13.16
C LYS A 139 -12.31 1.07 12.45
N LYS A 140 -11.27 1.91 12.48
CA LYS A 140 -11.26 3.19 11.77
C LYS A 140 -11.30 2.99 10.26
N TYR A 141 -10.53 2.03 9.75
CA TYR A 141 -10.48 1.72 8.32
C TYR A 141 -11.81 1.16 7.82
N TYR A 142 -12.28 0.05 8.39
CA TYR A 142 -13.53 -0.61 7.97
C TYR A 142 -14.79 0.16 8.38
N GLY A 143 -14.68 1.11 9.32
CA GLY A 143 -15.76 2.04 9.64
C GLY A 143 -15.86 3.24 8.68
N ASN A 144 -14.87 3.44 7.81
CA ASN A 144 -14.85 4.56 6.87
C ASN A 144 -15.39 4.14 5.50
N LEU A 145 -16.62 4.57 5.19
CA LEU A 145 -17.29 4.26 3.92
C LEU A 145 -16.52 4.77 2.69
N ILE A 146 -15.82 5.91 2.80
CA ILE A 146 -15.04 6.48 1.71
C ILE A 146 -13.88 5.54 1.38
N CYS A 147 -13.13 5.09 2.39
CA CYS A 147 -12.02 4.14 2.18
C CYS A 147 -12.49 2.84 1.53
N LEU A 148 -13.57 2.25 2.04
CA LEU A 148 -14.12 1.02 1.46
C LEU A 148 -14.61 1.23 0.02
N SER A 149 -15.26 2.36 -0.25
CA SER A 149 -15.72 2.71 -1.60
C SER A 149 -14.53 2.90 -2.55
N THR A 150 -13.47 3.55 -2.10
CA THR A 150 -12.22 3.70 -2.86
C THR A 150 -11.58 2.35 -3.19
N GLU A 151 -11.53 1.40 -2.25
CA GLU A 151 -11.00 0.05 -2.53
C GLU A 151 -11.82 -0.68 -3.59
N VAL A 152 -13.15 -0.61 -3.51
CA VAL A 152 -14.05 -1.22 -4.50
C VAL A 152 -13.84 -0.60 -5.88
N LEU A 153 -13.71 0.73 -5.96
CA LEU A 153 -13.43 1.42 -7.22
C LEU A 153 -12.06 1.05 -7.79
N ILE A 154 -11.03 0.93 -6.95
CA ILE A 154 -9.70 0.46 -7.36
C ILE A 154 -9.77 -0.97 -7.89
N PHE A 155 -10.51 -1.87 -7.24
CA PHE A 155 -10.71 -3.24 -7.71
C PHE A 155 -11.42 -3.28 -9.07
N ILE A 156 -12.52 -2.55 -9.23
CA ILE A 156 -13.23 -2.47 -10.52
C ILE A 156 -12.29 -1.90 -11.60
N GLY A 157 -11.56 -0.84 -11.27
CA GLY A 157 -10.54 -0.25 -12.13
C GLY A 157 -9.51 -1.31 -12.58
N MET A 158 -8.92 -2.04 -11.64
CA MET A 158 -7.96 -3.11 -11.94
C MET A 158 -8.50 -4.09 -13.00
N ILE A 159 -9.73 -4.58 -12.83
CA ILE A 159 -10.36 -5.52 -13.76
C ILE A 159 -10.56 -4.88 -15.15
N LEU A 160 -11.10 -3.65 -15.20
CA LEU A 160 -11.35 -2.97 -16.47
C LEU A 160 -10.06 -2.67 -17.23
N PHE A 161 -9.04 -2.17 -16.54
CA PHE A 161 -7.77 -1.78 -17.16
C PHE A 161 -6.97 -2.99 -17.64
N ILE A 162 -6.92 -4.08 -16.87
CA ILE A 162 -6.19 -5.28 -17.32
C ILE A 162 -6.88 -5.94 -18.52
N ILE A 163 -8.21 -6.03 -18.55
CA ILE A 163 -8.96 -6.55 -19.70
C ILE A 163 -8.71 -5.69 -20.94
N LYS A 164 -8.71 -4.36 -20.79
CA LYS A 164 -8.57 -3.42 -21.92
C LYS A 164 -7.14 -3.36 -22.47
N PHE A 165 -6.12 -3.36 -21.62
CA PHE A 165 -4.75 -3.00 -21.99
C PHE A 165 -3.71 -4.12 -21.82
N ALA A 166 -4.04 -5.19 -21.09
CA ALA A 166 -3.08 -6.24 -20.73
C ALA A 166 -3.75 -7.62 -20.55
N LEU A 167 -4.69 -7.98 -21.44
CA LEU A 167 -5.48 -9.22 -21.32
C LEU A 167 -4.60 -10.48 -21.21
N ASN A 168 -3.44 -10.50 -21.87
CA ASN A 168 -2.47 -11.61 -21.79
C ASN A 168 -1.96 -11.88 -20.37
N TYR A 169 -2.09 -10.90 -19.47
CA TYR A 169 -1.64 -10.97 -18.08
C TYR A 169 -2.79 -11.10 -17.08
N ILE A 170 -4.03 -11.37 -17.54
CA ILE A 170 -5.23 -11.50 -16.71
C ILE A 170 -5.07 -12.49 -15.55
N ILE A 171 -4.28 -13.55 -15.75
CA ILE A 171 -4.04 -14.59 -14.74
C ILE A 171 -3.43 -14.02 -13.44
N ILE A 172 -2.71 -12.90 -13.52
CA ILE A 172 -2.08 -12.26 -12.35
C ILE A 172 -3.14 -11.76 -11.36
N VAL A 173 -4.36 -11.43 -11.82
CA VAL A 173 -5.47 -10.98 -10.95
C VAL A 173 -5.88 -12.05 -9.95
N ILE A 174 -5.62 -13.34 -10.20
CA ILE A 174 -5.92 -14.44 -9.26
C ILE A 174 -5.15 -14.26 -7.93
N ILE A 175 -4.07 -13.49 -7.90
CA ILE A 175 -3.33 -13.17 -6.66
C ILE A 175 -4.14 -12.22 -5.76
N TYR A 176 -4.97 -11.34 -6.32
CA TYR A 176 -5.72 -10.33 -5.56
C TYR A 176 -6.61 -10.93 -4.43
N PRO A 177 -7.43 -11.98 -4.68
CA PRO A 177 -8.20 -12.64 -3.64
C PRO A 177 -7.37 -13.15 -2.45
N PHE A 178 -6.10 -13.54 -2.64
CA PHE A 178 -5.26 -14.01 -1.53
C PHE A 178 -4.94 -12.86 -0.56
N PHE A 179 -4.54 -11.70 -1.09
CA PHE A 179 -4.30 -10.51 -0.27
C PHE A 179 -5.57 -9.99 0.40
N LEU A 180 -6.69 -9.98 -0.32
CA LEU A 180 -7.98 -9.59 0.26
C LEU A 180 -8.39 -10.54 1.39
N THR A 181 -8.27 -11.85 1.19
CA THR A 181 -8.61 -12.86 2.19
C THR A 181 -7.75 -12.70 3.43
N PHE A 182 -6.45 -12.46 3.28
CA PHE A 182 -5.55 -12.20 4.40
C PHE A 182 -6.05 -11.04 5.28
N HIS A 183 -6.44 -9.93 4.66
CA HIS A 183 -6.96 -8.77 5.39
C HIS A 183 -8.32 -9.04 6.05
N LEU A 184 -9.25 -9.68 5.34
CA LEU A 184 -10.56 -10.00 5.88
C LEU A 184 -10.49 -10.98 7.06
N VAL A 185 -9.64 -12.02 6.96
CA VAL A 185 -9.42 -12.96 8.06
C VAL A 185 -8.87 -12.23 9.29
N ARG A 186 -7.91 -11.31 9.10
CA ARG A 186 -7.40 -10.49 10.20
C ARG A 186 -8.51 -9.62 10.83
N HIS A 187 -9.28 -8.92 10.01
CA HIS A 187 -10.40 -8.08 10.45
C HIS A 187 -11.40 -8.86 11.31
N PHE A 188 -11.90 -9.99 10.79
CA PHE A 188 -12.91 -10.79 11.49
C PHE A 188 -12.36 -11.40 12.79
N ASN A 189 -11.08 -11.80 12.81
CA ASN A 189 -10.43 -12.28 14.02
C ASN A 189 -10.29 -11.18 15.08
N LEU A 190 -9.85 -9.98 14.70
CA LEU A 190 -9.78 -8.83 15.61
C LEU A 190 -11.17 -8.48 16.16
N LYS A 191 -12.17 -8.40 15.29
CA LYS A 191 -13.56 -8.12 15.67
C LYS A 191 -14.10 -9.14 16.68
N LYS A 192 -13.85 -10.43 16.46
CA LYS A 192 -14.26 -11.51 17.37
C LYS A 192 -13.55 -11.42 18.73
N ASN A 193 -12.26 -11.10 18.73
CA ASN A 193 -11.48 -10.98 19.97
C ASN A 193 -11.92 -9.76 20.80
N GLU A 194 -12.33 -8.67 20.17
CA GLU A 194 -12.87 -7.52 20.91
C GLU A 194 -14.26 -7.82 21.51
N SER A 195 -15.12 -8.60 20.83
CA SER A 195 -16.46 -8.94 21.31
C SER A 195 -16.52 -9.96 22.44
N ASN A 196 -15.48 -10.79 22.60
CA ASN A 196 -15.35 -11.80 23.66
C ASN A 196 -14.53 -11.25 24.82
#